data_AF-A0A2V6ZFL3-F1
#
_entry.id   AF-A0A2V6ZFL3-F1
#
_cell.length_a   1.000
_cell.length_b   1.000
_cell.length_c   1.000
_cell.angle_alpha   90.00
_cell.angle_beta   90.00
_cell.angle_gamma   90.00
#
_symmetry.space_group_name_H-M   'P 1'
#
loop_
_entity.id
_entity.type
_entity.pdbx_description
1 polymer ?
#
loop_
_entity_poly.entity_id
_entity_poly.type
_entity_poly.pdbx_seq_one_letter_code
_entity_poly.pdbx_strand_id
1 'polypeptide(L)'
;MSPFDPAPFVERRQRFAAAIGDGLAIIPGAREIQRNGDVNYEFRQASDFFFLTGFDEPDAVAVFNPADAKERFVLFVRPRDREMEIWNGRRAGVEGAIATYGADAAYTIDRLDAKLREYMVDRPAIFYRLGSGGFDGRVTRLVGDLRAARARGYAAPVRIEDPGPILNELRLRRSPAELMRHRRACEISRDAHIEAMRYARPGLYEYQVQAALEHVFRVSGSPRNGYPSIVASGANACILHYSENNRKMEDGDLLLIDAGCEWGYHSADITRTFPVNGRFTVAQRAVYEIVLRAQLAGIAAARPGHRYEAVHEAARRVLTEGLVALGALPRGVDESLAMHHYREFYMHGTGHWLGMDVHDVGDYRIDRKSRVLEPGMVLTVEPGLYFDPERETATFHLREYNEDESWERRLRLGAGAARKIEEEEKAKAEKITHAVPRELRGIGIRIEDDVLITDSGCDVLTAGTPKTVDEVERACAEPSRLPRL
;
A
#
# COMPACT_ATOMS: atom_id res chain seq x y z
N MET A 1 3.61 18.51 18.13
CA MET A 1 4.30 17.25 17.77
C MET A 1 5.30 16.93 18.86
N SER A 2 5.50 15.66 19.18
CA SER A 2 6.60 15.22 20.05
C SER A 2 7.95 15.61 19.43
N PRO A 3 9.00 15.89 20.22
CA PRO A 3 10.36 15.99 19.71
C PRO A 3 10.77 14.76 18.88
N PHE A 4 11.70 14.96 17.94
CA PHE A 4 12.27 13.85 17.15
C PHE A 4 12.95 12.85 18.09
N ASP A 5 12.55 11.58 17.98
CA ASP A 5 13.19 10.46 18.70
C ASP A 5 14.07 9.67 17.72
N PRO A 6 15.41 9.73 17.85
CA PRO A 6 16.32 9.00 16.97
C PRO A 6 16.35 7.49 17.24
N ALA A 7 15.92 7.02 18.42
CA ALA A 7 16.17 5.66 18.87
C ALA A 7 15.64 4.57 17.92
N PRO A 8 14.39 4.64 17.40
CA PRO A 8 13.88 3.64 16.46
C PRO A 8 14.67 3.59 15.15
N PHE A 9 15.18 4.74 14.70
CA PHE A 9 15.98 4.82 13.48
C PHE A 9 17.38 4.22 13.70
N VAL A 10 18.02 4.50 14.83
CA VAL A 10 19.34 3.94 15.19
C VAL A 10 19.29 2.40 15.19
N GLU A 11 18.27 1.80 15.80
CA GLU A 11 18.10 0.34 15.84
C GLU A 11 18.04 -0.26 14.42
N ARG A 12 17.24 0.35 13.53
CA ARG A 12 17.11 -0.10 12.13
C ARG A 12 18.42 0.02 11.37
N ARG A 13 19.13 1.15 11.56
CA ARG A 13 20.45 1.36 10.95
C ARG A 13 21.44 0.28 11.39
N GLN A 14 21.43 -0.11 12.66
CA GLN A 14 22.30 -1.18 13.16
C GLN A 14 21.98 -2.53 12.52
N ARG A 15 20.69 -2.90 12.45
CA ARG A 15 20.26 -4.15 11.80
C ARG A 15 20.58 -4.17 10.31
N PHE A 16 20.35 -3.06 9.61
CA PHE A 16 20.69 -2.90 8.20
C PHE A 16 22.21 -2.97 7.97
N ALA A 17 23.00 -2.24 8.76
CA ALA A 17 24.47 -2.26 8.70
C ALA A 17 25.05 -3.66 8.94
N ALA A 18 24.48 -4.41 9.90
CA ALA A 18 24.87 -5.80 10.14
C ALA A 18 24.56 -6.71 8.94
N ALA A 19 23.42 -6.50 8.27
CA ALA A 19 23.00 -7.32 7.13
C ALA A 19 23.85 -7.08 5.86
N ILE A 20 24.33 -5.85 5.63
CA ILE A 20 25.18 -5.54 4.47
C ILE A 20 26.68 -5.84 4.69
N GLY A 21 27.09 -6.09 5.94
CA GLY A 21 28.48 -6.37 6.31
C GLY A 21 29.43 -5.23 5.92
N ASP A 22 30.53 -5.57 5.25
CA ASP A 22 31.55 -4.59 4.79
C ASP A 22 31.14 -3.83 3.51
N GLY A 23 29.91 -4.05 3.02
CA GLY A 23 29.38 -3.35 1.86
C GLY A 23 29.10 -1.86 2.12
N LEU A 24 29.11 -1.07 1.05
CA LEU A 24 28.72 0.34 1.10
C LEU A 24 27.29 0.49 0.55
N ALA A 25 26.32 0.89 1.39
CA ALA A 25 24.97 1.16 0.89
C ALA A 25 24.77 2.63 0.57
N ILE A 26 24.10 2.90 -0.55
CA ILE A 26 23.73 4.23 -1.02
C ILE A 26 22.21 4.25 -1.16
N ILE A 27 21.54 5.01 -0.29
CA ILE A 27 20.09 5.12 -0.23
C ILE A 27 19.71 6.56 -0.58
N PRO A 28 19.30 6.85 -1.83
CA PRO A 28 18.82 8.18 -2.19
C PRO A 28 17.45 8.49 -1.57
N GLY A 29 17.27 9.73 -1.13
CA GLY A 29 15.96 10.27 -0.77
C GLY A 29 15.15 10.69 -2.00
N ALA A 30 13.88 11.02 -1.75
CA ALA A 30 12.98 11.59 -2.72
C ALA A 30 13.35 13.05 -3.07
N ARG A 31 12.74 13.53 -4.14
CA ARG A 31 12.84 14.91 -4.62
C ARG A 31 11.44 15.51 -4.65
N GLU A 32 11.39 16.83 -4.67
CA GLU A 32 10.13 17.54 -4.94
C GLU A 32 9.67 17.24 -6.37
N ILE A 33 8.35 17.10 -6.54
CA ILE A 33 7.72 16.86 -7.83
C ILE A 33 6.84 18.06 -8.17
N GLN A 34 7.08 18.64 -9.34
CA GLN A 34 6.32 19.78 -9.83
C GLN A 34 4.88 19.36 -10.17
N ARG A 35 3.91 20.15 -9.72
CA ARG A 35 2.49 19.98 -10.04
C ARG A 35 2.08 20.82 -11.25
N ASN A 36 2.26 22.14 -11.16
CA ASN A 36 1.94 23.08 -12.24
C ASN A 36 2.73 24.38 -12.07
N GLY A 37 3.26 24.94 -13.17
CA GLY A 37 4.05 26.16 -13.09
C GLY A 37 5.24 25.99 -12.14
N ASP A 38 5.35 26.82 -11.10
CA ASP A 38 6.37 26.76 -10.04
C ASP A 38 5.88 26.11 -8.74
N VAL A 39 4.68 25.52 -8.73
CA VAL A 39 4.09 24.88 -7.55
C VAL A 39 4.40 23.39 -7.54
N ASN A 40 4.93 22.91 -6.41
CA ASN A 40 5.18 21.49 -6.16
C ASN A 40 3.98 20.78 -5.52
N TYR A 41 3.89 19.46 -5.69
CA TYR A 41 3.09 18.62 -4.81
C TYR A 41 3.63 18.68 -3.37
N GLU A 42 2.79 18.31 -2.39
CA GLU A 42 3.27 18.10 -1.02
C GLU A 42 4.42 17.08 -1.03
N PHE A 43 5.54 17.43 -0.38
CA PHE A 43 6.69 16.55 -0.34
C PHE A 43 6.41 15.30 0.50
N ARG A 44 6.76 14.14 -0.05
CA ARG A 44 6.77 12.84 0.62
C ARG A 44 8.11 12.17 0.37
N GLN A 45 8.84 11.89 1.45
CA GLN A 45 10.14 11.22 1.41
C GLN A 45 10.01 9.79 0.84
N ALA A 46 11.09 9.24 0.31
CA ALA A 46 11.16 7.83 -0.06
C ALA A 46 11.09 6.95 1.20
N SER A 47 10.21 5.94 1.22
CA SER A 47 9.91 5.16 2.42
C SER A 47 11.14 4.44 2.99
N ASP A 48 11.98 3.83 2.15
CA ASP A 48 13.24 3.19 2.59
C ASP A 48 14.24 4.18 3.19
N PHE A 49 14.36 5.38 2.59
CA PHE A 49 15.21 6.44 3.10
C PHE A 49 14.71 6.93 4.46
N PHE A 50 13.42 7.24 4.57
CA PHE A 50 12.82 7.69 5.82
C PHE A 50 12.91 6.61 6.90
N PHE A 51 12.66 5.34 6.54
CA PHE A 51 12.72 4.20 7.46
C PHE A 51 14.05 4.13 8.23
N LEU A 52 15.17 4.40 7.56
CA LEU A 52 16.51 4.33 8.15
C LEU A 52 16.95 5.65 8.82
N THR A 53 16.43 6.79 8.39
CA THR A 53 17.01 8.11 8.73
C THR A 53 16.10 8.98 9.58
N GLY A 54 14.78 8.87 9.40
CA GLY A 54 13.79 9.82 9.91
C GLY A 54 13.91 11.23 9.30
N PHE A 55 14.76 11.41 8.28
CA PHE A 55 15.07 12.70 7.68
C PHE A 55 14.05 13.05 6.58
N ASP A 56 13.35 14.17 6.73
CA ASP A 56 12.19 14.52 5.91
C ASP A 56 12.40 15.77 5.04
N GLU A 57 13.60 15.90 4.45
CA GLU A 57 13.87 16.93 3.43
C GLU A 57 14.28 16.30 2.10
N PRO A 58 13.96 16.97 0.97
CA PRO A 58 14.34 16.51 -0.37
C PRO A 58 15.85 16.65 -0.63
N ASP A 59 16.29 16.03 -1.72
CA ASP A 59 17.65 16.13 -2.26
C ASP A 59 18.73 15.69 -1.25
N ALA A 60 18.41 14.65 -0.48
CA ALA A 60 19.31 14.02 0.47
C ALA A 60 19.70 12.61 0.04
N VAL A 61 20.87 12.15 0.48
CA VAL A 61 21.36 10.78 0.27
C VAL A 61 21.97 10.26 1.57
N ALA A 62 21.56 9.06 1.97
CA ALA A 62 22.12 8.36 3.11
C ALA A 62 23.14 7.33 2.62
N VAL A 63 24.31 7.34 3.24
CA VAL A 63 25.38 6.38 2.99
C VAL A 63 25.65 5.58 4.25
N PHE A 64 25.61 4.26 4.13
CA PHE A 64 25.96 3.33 5.19
C PHE A 64 27.28 2.67 4.86
N ASN A 65 28.27 2.90 5.71
CA ASN A 65 29.64 2.45 5.54
C ASN A 65 30.13 1.72 6.82
N PRO A 66 29.61 0.53 7.14
CA PRO A 66 29.79 -0.10 8.45
C PRO A 66 31.25 -0.40 8.81
N ALA A 67 32.11 -0.57 7.80
CA ALA A 67 33.53 -0.84 7.97
C ALA A 67 34.41 0.42 8.06
N ASP A 68 33.84 1.63 8.00
CA ASP A 68 34.56 2.84 8.41
C ASP A 68 34.56 2.99 9.94
N ALA A 69 35.66 3.50 10.50
CA ALA A 69 35.79 3.66 11.95
C ALA A 69 35.05 4.89 12.49
N LYS A 70 34.79 5.90 11.66
CA LYS A 70 34.23 7.20 12.08
C LYS A 70 32.98 7.57 11.30
N GLU A 71 32.89 7.26 10.02
CA GLU A 71 31.83 7.74 9.13
C GLU A 71 30.91 6.58 8.73
N ARG A 72 30.30 5.92 9.72
CA ARG A 72 29.51 4.70 9.51
C ARG A 72 28.12 4.98 8.94
N PHE A 73 27.49 6.05 9.38
CA PHE A 73 26.24 6.58 8.85
C PHE A 73 26.44 8.04 8.46
N VAL A 74 26.39 8.31 7.16
CA VAL A 74 26.67 9.63 6.58
C VAL A 74 25.43 10.16 5.87
N LEU A 75 25.08 11.42 6.13
CA LEU A 75 24.00 12.11 5.42
C LEU A 75 24.57 13.20 4.50
N PHE A 76 24.17 13.17 3.23
CA PHE A 76 24.39 14.25 2.28
C PHE A 76 23.10 15.05 2.17
N VAL A 77 23.15 16.34 2.46
CA VAL A 77 21.96 17.20 2.60
C VAL A 77 22.15 18.55 1.88
N ARG A 78 21.06 19.29 1.70
CA ARG A 78 21.15 20.67 1.18
C ARG A 78 21.92 21.56 2.17
N PRO A 79 22.75 22.51 1.69
CA PRO A 79 23.37 23.49 2.56
C PRO A 79 22.29 24.39 3.22
N ARG A 80 22.61 24.91 4.41
CA ARG A 80 21.87 26.04 4.98
C ARG A 80 22.00 27.20 4.01
N ASP A 81 20.89 27.85 3.73
CA ASP A 81 20.82 28.96 2.78
C ASP A 81 19.78 29.93 3.31
N ARG A 82 20.26 31.06 3.86
CA ARG A 82 19.39 32.01 4.55
C ARG A 82 18.30 32.56 3.64
N GLU A 83 18.61 32.82 2.38
CA GLU A 83 17.64 33.35 1.43
C GLU A 83 16.58 32.29 1.16
N MET A 84 16.99 31.08 0.79
CA MET A 84 16.04 30.00 0.51
C MET A 84 15.26 29.55 1.73
N GLU A 85 15.81 29.68 2.94
CA GLU A 85 15.09 29.36 4.19
C GLU A 85 14.00 30.38 4.52
N ILE A 86 14.11 31.62 4.05
CA ILE A 86 13.05 32.63 4.14
C ILE A 86 11.89 32.24 3.20
N TRP A 87 12.20 31.76 1.99
CA TRP A 87 11.20 31.41 0.98
C TRP A 87 10.54 30.04 1.23
N ASN A 88 11.33 29.02 1.54
CA ASN A 88 10.90 27.62 1.46
C ASN A 88 10.93 26.90 2.82
N GLY A 89 11.26 27.61 3.90
CA GLY A 89 11.37 27.05 5.24
C GLY A 89 12.77 26.54 5.59
N ARG A 90 12.96 26.26 6.89
CA ARG A 90 14.26 25.93 7.47
C ARG A 90 14.80 24.61 6.94
N ARG A 91 16.13 24.55 6.77
CA ARG A 91 16.88 23.32 6.48
C ARG A 91 17.63 22.86 7.72
N ALA A 92 17.73 21.56 7.95
CA ALA A 92 18.56 20.98 9.00
C ALA A 92 20.04 21.34 8.79
N GLY A 93 20.49 21.31 7.53
CA GLY A 93 21.90 21.50 7.18
C GLY A 93 22.79 20.39 7.73
N VAL A 94 24.10 20.56 7.55
CA VAL A 94 25.12 19.59 8.00
C VAL A 94 25.07 19.43 9.53
N GLU A 95 24.96 20.54 10.26
CA GLU A 95 24.94 20.53 11.72
C GLU A 95 23.69 19.84 12.27
N GLY A 96 22.51 20.10 11.68
CA GLY A 96 21.26 19.45 12.08
C GLY A 96 21.23 17.96 11.73
N ALA A 97 21.80 17.57 10.59
CA ALA A 97 21.93 16.16 10.21
C ALA A 97 22.72 15.34 11.26
N ILE A 98 23.75 15.94 11.86
CA ILE A 98 24.52 15.32 12.94
C ILE A 98 23.76 15.40 14.26
N ALA A 99 23.40 16.61 14.71
CA ALA A 99 22.91 16.83 16.07
C ALA A 99 21.49 16.27 16.32
N THR A 100 20.63 16.28 15.30
CA THR A 100 19.23 15.85 15.42
C THR A 100 19.04 14.43 14.93
N TYR A 101 19.59 14.08 13.77
CA TYR A 101 19.33 12.78 13.12
C TYR A 101 20.39 11.72 13.44
N GLY A 102 21.45 12.10 14.15
CA GLY A 102 22.49 11.20 14.63
C GLY A 102 23.32 10.61 13.50
N ALA A 103 23.62 11.39 12.46
CA ALA A 103 24.64 11.05 11.48
C ALA A 103 26.03 11.16 12.12
N ASP A 104 26.91 10.20 11.85
CA ASP A 104 28.29 10.26 12.34
C ASP A 104 29.10 11.34 11.60
N ALA A 105 28.75 11.57 10.34
CA ALA A 105 29.21 12.69 9.53
C ALA A 105 28.09 13.18 8.61
N ALA A 106 28.15 14.45 8.21
CA ALA A 106 27.27 14.98 7.19
C ALA A 106 28.02 15.94 6.27
N TYR A 107 27.55 16.02 5.03
CA TYR A 107 28.15 16.84 3.98
C TYR A 107 27.06 17.51 3.15
N THR A 108 27.40 18.60 2.47
CA THR A 108 26.52 19.19 1.48
C THR A 108 26.40 18.27 0.26
N ILE A 109 25.24 18.25 -0.39
CA ILE A 109 24.93 17.29 -1.46
C ILE A 109 25.88 17.36 -2.68
N ASP A 110 26.50 18.51 -2.92
CA ASP A 110 27.53 18.71 -3.96
C ASP A 110 28.82 17.90 -3.70
N ARG A 111 29.07 17.49 -2.45
CA ARG A 111 30.23 16.68 -2.06
C ARG A 111 30.02 15.18 -2.28
N LEU A 112 28.79 14.75 -2.62
CA LEU A 112 28.43 13.33 -2.71
C LEU A 112 29.36 12.55 -3.64
N ASP A 113 29.56 13.02 -4.87
CA ASP A 113 30.39 12.30 -5.85
C ASP A 113 31.84 12.15 -5.37
N ALA A 114 32.41 13.18 -4.74
CA ALA A 114 33.77 13.15 -4.22
C ALA A 114 33.91 12.17 -3.06
N LYS A 115 32.94 12.14 -2.14
CA LYS A 115 32.93 11.24 -1.00
C LYS A 115 32.61 9.79 -1.36
N LEU A 116 31.69 9.55 -2.28
CA LEU A 116 31.44 8.20 -2.78
C LEU A 116 32.69 7.61 -3.44
N ARG A 117 33.49 8.41 -4.17
CA ARG A 117 34.79 7.94 -4.71
C ARG A 117 35.75 7.50 -3.61
N GLU A 118 35.80 8.23 -2.50
CA GLU A 118 36.61 7.88 -1.33
C GLU A 118 36.09 6.59 -0.67
N TYR A 119 34.79 6.54 -0.35
CA TYR A 119 34.21 5.44 0.41
C TYR A 119 34.14 4.12 -0.34
N MET A 120 34.00 4.15 -1.67
CA MET A 120 33.91 2.94 -2.49
C MET A 120 35.25 2.20 -2.60
N VAL A 121 36.39 2.87 -2.35
CA VAL A 121 37.69 2.20 -2.31
C VAL A 121 37.71 1.18 -1.17
N ASP A 122 38.29 0.02 -1.47
CA ASP A 122 38.38 -1.14 -0.58
C ASP A 122 37.05 -1.74 -0.14
N ARG A 123 35.96 -1.42 -0.85
CA ARG A 123 34.65 -2.04 -0.63
C ARG A 123 34.39 -3.18 -1.62
N PRO A 124 33.96 -4.36 -1.15
CA PRO A 124 33.73 -5.51 -2.01
C PRO A 124 32.43 -5.38 -2.84
N ALA A 125 31.45 -4.65 -2.33
CA ALA A 125 30.13 -4.48 -2.94
C ALA A 125 29.54 -3.10 -2.62
N ILE A 126 28.72 -2.60 -3.54
CA ILE A 126 27.82 -1.47 -3.31
C ILE A 126 26.40 -2.01 -3.21
N PHE A 127 25.67 -1.60 -2.17
CA PHE A 127 24.23 -1.84 -2.05
C PHE A 127 23.48 -0.62 -2.59
N TYR A 128 22.87 -0.76 -3.76
CA TYR A 128 22.16 0.31 -4.46
C TYR A 128 21.06 -0.28 -5.35
N ARG A 129 19.85 0.31 -5.28
CA ARG A 129 18.70 -0.13 -6.10
C ARG A 129 18.76 0.52 -7.49
N LEU A 130 19.02 -0.28 -8.52
CA LEU A 130 18.96 0.13 -9.92
C LEU A 130 17.50 0.41 -10.34
N GLY A 131 17.32 1.33 -11.30
CA GLY A 131 16.00 1.70 -11.83
C GLY A 131 15.71 3.20 -11.80
N SER A 132 16.61 4.01 -11.24
CA SER A 132 16.50 5.47 -11.25
C SER A 132 17.48 6.05 -12.27
N GLY A 133 17.05 6.25 -13.51
CA GLY A 133 17.96 6.56 -14.63
C GLY A 133 18.97 7.68 -14.37
N GLY A 134 18.59 8.74 -13.65
CA GLY A 134 19.49 9.84 -13.28
C GLY A 134 20.57 9.45 -12.25
N PHE A 135 20.22 8.64 -11.25
CA PHE A 135 21.17 8.21 -10.21
C PHE A 135 21.96 6.96 -10.64
N ASP A 136 21.37 6.10 -11.48
CA ASP A 136 22.04 4.94 -12.08
C ASP A 136 23.26 5.36 -12.89
N GLY A 137 23.14 6.42 -13.71
CA GLY A 137 24.26 7.00 -14.46
C GLY A 137 25.39 7.51 -13.55
N ARG A 138 25.07 8.04 -12.37
CA ARG A 138 26.06 8.45 -11.37
C ARG A 138 26.81 7.24 -10.82
N VAL A 139 26.10 6.21 -10.34
CA VAL A 139 26.71 5.02 -9.73
C VAL A 139 27.57 4.27 -10.74
N THR A 140 27.05 4.04 -11.95
CA THR A 140 27.79 3.33 -13.02
C THR A 140 29.08 4.06 -13.42
N ARG A 141 29.05 5.39 -13.55
CA ARG A 141 30.25 6.20 -13.79
C ARG A 141 31.28 6.06 -12.65
N LEU A 142 30.85 6.20 -11.40
CA LEU A 142 31.75 6.10 -10.24
C LEU A 142 32.42 4.72 -10.15
N VAL A 143 31.64 3.65 -10.34
CA VAL A 143 32.19 2.28 -10.41
C VAL A 143 33.16 2.14 -11.58
N GLY A 144 32.83 2.72 -12.74
CA GLY A 144 33.69 2.74 -13.92
C GLY A 144 35.04 3.42 -13.66
N ASP A 145 35.02 4.62 -13.07
CA ASP A 145 36.22 5.41 -12.72
C ASP A 145 37.15 4.62 -11.79
N LEU A 146 36.59 3.89 -10.81
CA LEU A 146 37.36 3.13 -9.83
C LEU A 146 37.92 1.80 -10.35
N ARG A 147 37.52 1.34 -11.54
CA ARG A 147 38.11 0.12 -12.14
C ARG A 147 39.62 0.26 -12.36
N ALA A 148 40.09 1.46 -12.71
CA ALA A 148 41.51 1.72 -12.88
C ALA A 148 42.31 1.61 -11.57
N ALA A 149 41.67 1.80 -10.41
CA ALA A 149 42.32 1.65 -9.11
C ALA A 149 42.76 0.20 -8.85
N ARG A 150 42.05 -0.79 -9.41
CA ARG A 150 42.42 -2.22 -9.32
C ARG A 150 43.79 -2.51 -9.94
N ALA A 151 44.11 -1.86 -11.07
CA ALA A 151 45.42 -1.99 -11.69
C ALA A 151 46.56 -1.46 -10.81
N ARG A 152 46.24 -0.66 -9.79
CA ARG A 152 47.17 -0.12 -8.79
C ARG A 152 47.10 -0.85 -7.45
N GLY A 153 46.39 -1.97 -7.36
CA GLY A 153 46.34 -2.83 -6.17
C GLY A 153 45.23 -2.49 -5.15
N TYR A 154 44.41 -1.47 -5.40
CA TYR A 154 43.26 -1.16 -4.53
C TYR A 154 42.12 -2.14 -4.78
N ALA A 155 41.37 -2.48 -3.72
CA ALA A 155 40.08 -3.13 -3.91
C ALA A 155 39.06 -2.08 -4.40
N ALA A 156 38.22 -2.48 -5.36
CA ALA A 156 37.14 -1.64 -5.89
C ALA A 156 35.88 -2.50 -6.03
N PRO A 157 34.68 -1.91 -5.96
CA PRO A 157 33.45 -2.68 -5.96
C PRO A 157 33.28 -3.46 -7.27
N VAL A 158 33.06 -4.76 -7.15
CA VAL A 158 32.81 -5.67 -8.29
C VAL A 158 31.37 -6.18 -8.32
N ARG A 159 30.59 -5.88 -7.27
CA ARG A 159 29.18 -6.24 -7.14
C ARG A 159 28.36 -4.99 -6.87
N ILE A 160 27.19 -4.92 -7.50
CA ILE A 160 26.11 -4.01 -7.14
C ILE A 160 24.95 -4.91 -6.74
N GLU A 161 24.50 -4.78 -5.50
CA GLU A 161 23.45 -5.60 -4.91
C GLU A 161 22.25 -4.71 -4.57
N ASP A 162 21.02 -5.19 -4.80
CA ASP A 162 19.82 -4.45 -4.41
C ASP A 162 19.64 -4.54 -2.89
N PRO A 163 19.56 -3.41 -2.16
CA PRO A 163 19.27 -3.43 -0.72
C PRO A 163 17.80 -3.81 -0.41
N GLY A 164 16.92 -3.83 -1.41
CA GLY A 164 15.50 -4.11 -1.27
C GLY A 164 15.16 -5.38 -0.49
N PRO A 165 15.68 -6.57 -0.84
CA PRO A 165 15.40 -7.78 -0.08
C PRO A 165 15.69 -7.65 1.42
N ILE A 166 16.76 -6.94 1.80
CA ILE A 166 17.08 -6.70 3.22
C ILE A 166 16.10 -5.71 3.84
N LEU A 167 15.86 -4.57 3.19
CA LEU A 167 14.99 -3.50 3.70
C LEU A 167 13.54 -3.95 3.82
N ASN A 168 13.06 -4.72 2.84
CA ASN A 168 11.71 -5.27 2.82
C ASN A 168 11.49 -6.17 4.04
N GLU A 169 12.46 -7.05 4.37
CA GLU A 169 12.37 -7.91 5.56
C GLU A 169 12.39 -7.14 6.88
N LEU A 170 13.12 -6.03 6.93
CA LEU A 170 13.14 -5.14 8.10
C LEU A 170 11.82 -4.38 8.26
N ARG A 171 11.22 -3.91 7.16
CA ARG A 171 9.95 -3.16 7.15
C ARG A 171 8.73 -4.05 7.38
N LEU A 172 8.78 -5.30 6.91
CA LEU A 172 7.67 -6.23 7.01
C LEU A 172 7.36 -6.67 8.45
N ARG A 173 8.34 -6.62 9.37
CA ARG A 173 8.14 -6.96 10.79
C ARG A 173 8.23 -5.70 11.64
N ARG A 174 7.06 -5.21 12.08
CA ARG A 174 6.94 -3.87 12.67
C ARG A 174 7.37 -3.89 14.14
N SER A 175 8.23 -2.94 14.52
CA SER A 175 8.56 -2.67 15.92
C SER A 175 7.36 -2.10 16.69
N PRO A 176 7.36 -2.14 18.03
CA PRO A 176 6.31 -1.50 18.83
C PRO A 176 6.09 -0.02 18.50
N ALA A 177 7.17 0.73 18.22
CA ALA A 177 7.08 2.15 17.85
C ALA A 177 6.40 2.37 16.48
N GLU A 178 6.56 1.43 15.54
CA GLU A 178 5.87 1.44 14.24
C GLU A 178 4.39 1.13 14.39
N LEU A 179 4.08 0.09 15.17
CA LEU A 179 2.70 -0.29 15.43
C LEU A 179 1.92 0.81 16.14
N MET A 180 2.57 1.61 16.99
CA MET A 180 1.94 2.81 17.57
C MET A 180 1.53 3.84 16.52
N ARG A 181 2.38 4.09 15.52
CA ARG A 181 2.06 5.02 14.43
C ARG A 181 0.96 4.48 13.53
N HIS A 182 1.05 3.19 13.19
CA HIS A 182 0.06 2.50 12.38
C HIS A 182 -1.32 2.51 13.06
N ARG A 183 -1.40 2.10 14.35
CA ARG A 183 -2.65 2.16 15.13
C ARG A 183 -3.25 3.57 15.15
N ARG A 184 -2.40 4.60 15.29
CA ARG A 184 -2.89 5.98 15.24
C ARG A 184 -3.47 6.34 13.87
N ALA A 185 -2.86 5.90 12.76
CA ALA A 185 -3.42 6.08 11.43
C ALA A 185 -4.78 5.36 11.28
N CYS A 186 -4.91 4.13 11.78
CA CYS A 186 -6.16 3.36 11.75
C CYS A 186 -7.26 4.03 12.59
N GLU A 187 -6.94 4.53 13.79
CA GLU A 187 -7.88 5.24 14.66
C GLU A 187 -8.44 6.51 14.01
N ILE A 188 -7.56 7.32 13.42
CA ILE A 188 -7.95 8.54 12.71
C ILE A 188 -8.85 8.16 11.52
N SER A 189 -8.48 7.11 10.78
CA SER A 189 -9.21 6.69 9.59
C SER A 189 -10.58 6.10 9.94
N ARG A 190 -10.68 5.30 11.00
CA ARG A 190 -11.96 4.83 11.57
C ARG A 190 -12.88 6.01 11.86
N ASP A 191 -12.40 7.01 12.60
CA ASP A 191 -13.20 8.15 13.01
C ASP A 191 -13.70 8.96 11.80
N ALA A 192 -12.88 9.04 10.75
CA ALA A 192 -13.22 9.71 9.50
C ALA A 192 -14.29 8.96 8.70
N HIS A 193 -14.21 7.62 8.63
CA HIS A 193 -15.24 6.78 8.01
C HIS A 193 -16.59 6.87 8.75
N ILE A 194 -16.57 6.89 10.08
CA ILE A 194 -17.77 7.11 10.90
C ILE A 194 -18.38 8.49 10.59
N GLU A 195 -17.55 9.53 10.48
CA GLU A 195 -18.05 10.86 10.13
C GLU A 195 -18.61 10.92 8.71
N ALA A 196 -17.99 10.21 7.75
CA ALA A 196 -18.50 10.11 6.39
C ALA A 196 -19.89 9.46 6.35
N MET A 197 -20.12 8.39 7.13
CA MET A 197 -21.43 7.74 7.29
C MET A 197 -22.48 8.71 7.82
N ARG A 198 -22.13 9.55 8.82
CA ARG A 198 -23.04 10.58 9.40
C ARG A 198 -23.30 11.77 8.46
N TYR A 199 -22.35 12.06 7.59
CA TYR A 199 -22.38 13.24 6.71
C TYR A 199 -23.13 12.98 5.40
N ALA A 200 -22.96 11.80 4.82
CA ALA A 200 -23.56 11.42 3.54
C ALA A 200 -25.11 11.47 3.60
N ARG A 201 -25.72 11.94 2.52
CA ARG A 201 -27.16 11.95 2.28
C ARG A 201 -27.45 12.20 0.79
N PRO A 202 -28.65 11.85 0.30
CA PRO A 202 -29.02 12.13 -1.08
C PRO A 202 -28.90 13.62 -1.42
N GLY A 203 -28.49 13.91 -2.65
CA GLY A 203 -28.36 15.27 -3.18
C GLY A 203 -26.99 15.92 -2.97
N LEU A 204 -26.12 15.36 -2.14
CA LEU A 204 -24.72 15.76 -2.06
C LEU A 204 -23.89 15.14 -3.18
N TYR A 205 -22.74 15.75 -3.46
CA TYR A 205 -21.71 15.17 -4.31
C TYR A 205 -20.72 14.33 -3.50
N GLU A 206 -20.12 13.35 -4.15
CA GLU A 206 -19.07 12.49 -3.59
C GLU A 206 -17.91 13.32 -2.97
N TYR A 207 -17.39 14.34 -3.67
CA TYR A 207 -16.33 15.21 -3.13
C TYR A 207 -16.72 15.94 -1.83
N GLN A 208 -18.02 16.17 -1.57
CA GLN A 208 -18.46 16.79 -0.33
C GLN A 208 -18.33 15.83 0.85
N VAL A 209 -18.56 14.53 0.62
CA VAL A 209 -18.32 13.48 1.62
C VAL A 209 -16.81 13.24 1.79
N GLN A 210 -16.04 13.25 0.70
CA GLN A 210 -14.58 13.23 0.75
C GLN A 210 -14.03 14.35 1.64
N ALA A 211 -14.53 15.58 1.47
CA ALA A 211 -14.11 16.72 2.29
C ALA A 211 -14.43 16.53 3.78
N ALA A 212 -15.58 15.95 4.12
CA ALA A 212 -15.95 15.65 5.51
C ALA A 212 -15.02 14.59 6.14
N LEU A 213 -14.71 13.54 5.39
CA LEU A 213 -13.79 12.48 5.78
C LEU A 213 -12.36 13.04 5.99
N GLU A 214 -11.82 13.74 5.00
CA GLU A 214 -10.45 14.26 5.06
C GLU A 214 -10.29 15.40 6.07
N HIS A 215 -11.36 16.13 6.39
CA HIS A 215 -11.37 17.06 7.52
C HIS A 215 -10.97 16.35 8.82
N VAL A 216 -11.53 15.17 9.09
CA VAL A 216 -11.20 14.37 10.29
C VAL A 216 -9.73 13.95 10.28
N PHE A 217 -9.18 13.58 9.12
CA PHE A 217 -7.74 13.29 8.99
C PHE A 217 -6.89 14.48 9.48
N ARG A 218 -7.17 15.68 8.93
CA ARG A 218 -6.37 16.89 9.20
C ARG A 218 -6.51 17.37 10.64
N VAL A 219 -7.73 17.48 11.18
CA VAL A 219 -7.92 17.95 12.56
C VAL A 219 -7.40 16.96 13.61
N SER A 220 -7.28 15.68 13.25
CA SER A 220 -6.70 14.66 14.12
C SER A 220 -5.18 14.54 14.03
N GLY A 221 -4.55 15.38 13.21
CA GLY A 221 -3.10 15.54 13.11
C GLY A 221 -2.40 14.71 12.03
N SER A 222 -3.15 14.06 11.13
CA SER A 222 -2.56 13.47 9.91
C SER A 222 -2.40 14.56 8.85
N PRO A 223 -1.17 14.80 8.34
CA PRO A 223 -0.95 15.87 7.36
C PRO A 223 -1.46 15.51 5.96
N ARG A 224 -1.62 14.21 5.65
CA ARG A 224 -1.84 13.72 4.29
C ARG A 224 -2.63 12.41 4.24
N ASN A 225 -3.15 12.09 3.07
CA ASN A 225 -3.81 10.81 2.85
C ASN A 225 -2.75 9.73 2.61
N GLY A 226 -3.06 8.46 2.92
CA GLY A 226 -2.20 7.33 2.55
C GLY A 226 -2.19 7.07 1.05
N TYR A 227 -3.31 7.38 0.40
CA TYR A 227 -3.57 7.27 -1.03
C TYR A 227 -4.75 8.18 -1.41
N PRO A 228 -4.99 8.46 -2.70
CA PRO A 228 -6.15 9.25 -3.12
C PRO A 228 -7.46 8.57 -2.67
N SER A 229 -8.29 9.30 -1.93
CA SER A 229 -9.56 8.79 -1.42
C SER A 229 -10.50 8.43 -2.57
N ILE A 230 -11.10 7.26 -2.52
CA ILE A 230 -12.16 6.80 -3.43
C ILE A 230 -13.49 7.05 -2.74
N VAL A 231 -14.39 7.79 -3.39
CA VAL A 231 -15.75 8.03 -2.89
C VAL A 231 -16.74 7.78 -4.03
N ALA A 232 -17.22 6.55 -4.11
CA ALA A 232 -17.88 6.00 -5.28
C ALA A 232 -19.36 5.66 -4.99
N SER A 233 -20.26 6.48 -5.52
CA SER A 233 -21.72 6.33 -5.36
C SER A 233 -22.37 5.55 -6.51
N GLY A 234 -23.37 4.73 -6.18
CA GLY A 234 -24.12 3.95 -7.15
C GLY A 234 -23.21 3.05 -7.99
N ALA A 235 -23.37 3.09 -9.31
CA ALA A 235 -22.58 2.29 -10.25
C ALA A 235 -21.07 2.57 -10.22
N ASN A 236 -20.64 3.75 -9.73
CA ASN A 236 -19.21 4.07 -9.60
C ASN A 236 -18.50 3.09 -8.66
N ALA A 237 -19.22 2.50 -7.69
CA ALA A 237 -18.67 1.52 -6.76
C ALA A 237 -18.14 0.25 -7.46
N CYS A 238 -18.49 0.01 -8.73
CA CYS A 238 -17.95 -1.08 -9.55
C CYS A 238 -16.61 -0.74 -10.23
N ILE A 239 -16.10 0.49 -10.08
CA ILE A 239 -14.80 0.93 -10.57
C ILE A 239 -13.81 0.92 -9.39
N LEU A 240 -12.90 -0.06 -9.37
CA LEU A 240 -12.09 -0.36 -8.18
C LEU A 240 -11.31 0.83 -7.61
N HIS A 241 -10.70 1.64 -8.50
CA HIS A 241 -9.96 2.86 -8.15
C HIS A 241 -10.61 4.12 -8.74
N TYR A 242 -11.93 4.24 -8.59
CA TYR A 242 -12.68 5.44 -8.96
C TYR A 242 -12.10 6.67 -8.24
N SER A 243 -11.73 7.73 -8.97
CA SER A 243 -11.04 8.89 -8.38
C SER A 243 -11.62 10.23 -8.80
N GLU A 244 -12.63 10.22 -9.67
CA GLU A 244 -13.30 11.42 -10.15
C GLU A 244 -14.11 12.10 -9.05
N ASN A 245 -14.70 11.32 -8.13
CA ASN A 245 -15.42 11.76 -6.92
C ASN A 245 -16.36 12.95 -7.16
N ASN A 246 -17.07 12.98 -8.28
CA ASN A 246 -17.83 14.15 -8.73
C ASN A 246 -19.28 13.87 -9.11
N ARG A 247 -19.79 12.65 -8.88
CA ARG A 247 -21.20 12.33 -9.08
C ARG A 247 -22.03 12.88 -7.92
N LYS A 248 -23.21 13.39 -8.27
CA LYS A 248 -24.25 13.71 -7.30
C LYS A 248 -24.91 12.42 -6.85
N MET A 249 -24.86 12.13 -5.55
CA MET A 249 -25.42 10.91 -4.96
C MET A 249 -26.94 11.00 -4.89
N GLU A 250 -27.61 9.90 -5.18
CA GLU A 250 -29.07 9.80 -5.26
C GLU A 250 -29.65 8.96 -4.12
N ASP A 251 -30.96 9.07 -3.92
CA ASP A 251 -31.68 8.19 -3.00
C ASP A 251 -31.67 6.75 -3.55
N GLY A 252 -31.39 5.78 -2.68
CA GLY A 252 -31.24 4.38 -3.05
C GLY A 252 -29.84 3.95 -3.49
N ASP A 253 -28.90 4.88 -3.71
CA ASP A 253 -27.50 4.54 -4.00
C ASP A 253 -26.81 3.90 -2.78
N LEU A 254 -25.85 3.02 -3.06
CA LEU A 254 -24.75 2.73 -2.12
C LEU A 254 -23.64 3.77 -2.31
N LEU A 255 -22.87 4.00 -1.25
CA LEU A 255 -21.63 4.74 -1.27
C LEU A 255 -20.51 3.83 -0.77
N LEU A 256 -19.57 3.50 -1.66
CA LEU A 256 -18.33 2.82 -1.32
C LEU A 256 -17.26 3.88 -1.12
N ILE A 257 -16.68 3.92 0.08
CA ILE A 257 -15.55 4.77 0.41
C ILE A 257 -14.37 3.88 0.70
N ASP A 258 -13.28 4.08 -0.03
CA ASP A 258 -11.97 3.49 0.24
C ASP A 258 -10.98 4.64 0.47
N ALA A 259 -10.61 4.81 1.75
CA ALA A 259 -9.78 5.93 2.17
C ALA A 259 -9.10 5.65 3.51
N GLY A 260 -7.83 6.01 3.60
CA GLY A 260 -7.05 5.99 4.82
C GLY A 260 -6.07 7.16 4.90
N CYS A 261 -5.77 7.59 6.12
CA CYS A 261 -4.78 8.64 6.35
C CYS A 261 -3.36 8.07 6.47
N GLU A 262 -2.34 8.90 6.24
CA GLU A 262 -0.97 8.58 6.61
C GLU A 262 -0.61 9.33 7.89
N TRP A 263 -0.14 8.62 8.92
CA TRP A 263 0.34 9.24 10.15
C TRP A 263 1.74 8.76 10.51
N GLY A 264 2.69 9.69 10.58
CA GLY A 264 4.10 9.36 10.84
C GLY A 264 4.67 8.35 9.84
N TYR A 265 4.37 8.56 8.55
CA TYR A 265 4.75 7.66 7.45
C TYR A 265 4.16 6.25 7.57
N HIS A 266 3.01 6.05 8.23
CA HIS A 266 2.29 4.78 8.20
C HIS A 266 0.88 5.03 7.70
N SER A 267 0.50 4.33 6.64
CA SER A 267 -0.84 4.39 6.06
C SER A 267 -1.77 3.44 6.82
N ALA A 268 -3.01 3.87 6.99
CA ALA A 268 -4.13 2.96 7.21
C ALA A 268 -4.84 2.71 5.87
N ASP A 269 -5.64 1.65 5.80
CA ASP A 269 -6.43 1.31 4.64
C ASP A 269 -7.82 0.81 5.05
N ILE A 270 -8.86 1.56 4.69
CA ILE A 270 -10.22 1.23 5.12
C ILE A 270 -11.16 1.47 3.95
N THR A 271 -11.82 0.39 3.56
CA THR A 271 -13.03 0.44 2.74
C THR A 271 -14.29 0.14 3.55
N ARG A 272 -15.31 0.99 3.41
CA ARG A 272 -16.67 0.76 3.87
C ARG A 272 -17.66 1.08 2.77
N THR A 273 -18.70 0.26 2.65
CA THR A 273 -19.86 0.54 1.80
C THR A 273 -21.12 0.72 2.65
N PHE A 274 -21.92 1.73 2.36
CA PHE A 274 -23.15 2.02 3.11
C PHE A 274 -24.20 2.71 2.22
N PRO A 275 -25.51 2.60 2.53
CA PRO A 275 -26.56 3.25 1.77
C PRO A 275 -26.54 4.76 1.97
N VAL A 276 -26.60 5.53 0.88
CA VAL A 276 -26.59 7.01 0.91
C VAL A 276 -27.78 7.56 1.73
N ASN A 277 -28.91 6.87 1.71
CA ASN A 277 -30.11 7.23 2.48
C ASN A 277 -30.17 6.60 3.89
N GLY A 278 -29.12 5.86 4.28
CA GLY A 278 -29.03 5.23 5.59
C GLY A 278 -29.78 3.90 5.76
N ARG A 279 -30.40 3.34 4.70
CA ARG A 279 -31.05 2.01 4.75
C ARG A 279 -30.71 1.12 3.56
N PHE A 280 -30.28 -0.10 3.83
CA PHE A 280 -29.99 -1.05 2.76
C PHE A 280 -31.30 -1.56 2.13
N THR A 281 -31.33 -1.65 0.81
CA THR A 281 -32.37 -2.44 0.13
C THR A 281 -32.14 -3.94 0.33
N VAL A 282 -33.14 -4.77 0.01
CA VAL A 282 -33.02 -6.23 0.12
C VAL A 282 -31.84 -6.77 -0.70
N ALA A 283 -31.68 -6.30 -1.94
CA ALA A 283 -30.60 -6.74 -2.82
C ALA A 283 -29.22 -6.27 -2.31
N GLN A 284 -29.11 -5.01 -1.89
CA GLN A 284 -27.87 -4.47 -1.33
C GLN A 284 -27.46 -5.22 -0.05
N ARG A 285 -28.41 -5.46 0.85
CA ARG A 285 -28.18 -6.20 2.09
C ARG A 285 -27.68 -7.62 1.82
N ALA A 286 -28.29 -8.33 0.86
CA ALA A 286 -27.89 -9.69 0.51
C ALA A 286 -26.43 -9.77 0.03
N VAL A 287 -26.01 -8.86 -0.85
CA VAL A 287 -24.60 -8.78 -1.30
C VAL A 287 -23.69 -8.36 -0.15
N TYR A 288 -24.11 -7.37 0.65
CA TYR A 288 -23.33 -6.85 1.78
C TYR A 288 -23.01 -7.94 2.80
N GLU A 289 -23.99 -8.73 3.20
CA GLU A 289 -23.82 -9.81 4.17
C GLU A 289 -22.93 -10.94 3.63
N ILE A 290 -22.91 -11.19 2.32
CA ILE A 290 -21.94 -12.12 1.69
C ILE A 290 -20.52 -11.57 1.82
N VAL A 291 -20.30 -10.31 1.44
CA VAL A 291 -18.97 -9.68 1.51
C VAL A 291 -18.48 -9.60 2.96
N LEU A 292 -19.36 -9.26 3.92
CA LEU A 292 -19.02 -9.24 5.34
C LEU A 292 -18.60 -10.63 5.85
N ARG A 293 -19.34 -11.69 5.50
CA ARG A 293 -18.94 -13.07 5.87
C ARG A 293 -17.60 -13.46 5.25
N ALA A 294 -17.35 -13.07 3.99
CA ALA A 294 -16.07 -13.33 3.34
C ALA A 294 -14.92 -12.59 4.04
N GLN A 295 -15.14 -11.34 4.46
CA GLN A 295 -14.15 -10.57 5.21
C GLN A 295 -13.82 -11.24 6.53
N LEU A 296 -14.84 -11.63 7.31
CA LEU A 296 -14.65 -12.32 8.58
C LEU A 296 -13.93 -13.67 8.41
N ALA A 297 -14.19 -14.40 7.32
CA ALA A 297 -13.48 -15.63 7.00
C ALA A 297 -12.00 -15.38 6.66
N GLY A 298 -11.71 -14.33 5.88
CA GLY A 298 -10.34 -13.90 5.58
C GLY A 298 -9.58 -13.50 6.84
N ILE A 299 -10.17 -12.67 7.70
CA ILE A 299 -9.59 -12.27 9.00
C ILE A 299 -9.33 -13.50 9.87
N ALA A 300 -10.28 -14.43 9.93
CA ALA A 300 -10.11 -15.66 10.73
C ALA A 300 -8.93 -16.53 10.23
N ALA A 301 -8.62 -16.49 8.94
CA ALA A 301 -7.50 -17.21 8.32
C ALA A 301 -6.14 -16.50 8.48
N ALA A 302 -6.13 -15.19 8.76
CA ALA A 302 -4.93 -14.38 8.97
C ALA A 302 -4.31 -14.69 10.34
N ARG A 303 -3.54 -15.78 10.43
CA ARG A 303 -2.93 -16.27 11.69
C ARG A 303 -1.46 -16.65 11.49
N PRO A 304 -0.62 -16.56 12.52
CA PRO A 304 0.77 -17.01 12.43
C PRO A 304 0.84 -18.48 12.02
N GLY A 305 1.79 -18.83 11.15
CA GLY A 305 1.97 -20.18 10.63
C GLY A 305 1.08 -20.53 9.42
N HIS A 306 0.01 -19.77 9.15
CA HIS A 306 -0.73 -19.91 7.91
C HIS A 306 0.00 -19.24 6.74
N ARG A 307 -0.31 -19.67 5.51
CA ARG A 307 0.17 -19.00 4.29
C ARG A 307 -0.65 -17.73 4.04
N TYR A 308 -0.03 -16.69 3.51
CA TYR A 308 -0.69 -15.46 3.08
C TYR A 308 -1.91 -15.73 2.18
N GLU A 309 -1.75 -16.65 1.23
CA GLU A 309 -2.78 -17.08 0.27
C GLU A 309 -4.02 -17.69 0.94
N ALA A 310 -3.90 -18.24 2.15
CA ALA A 310 -5.04 -18.80 2.89
C ALA A 310 -6.11 -17.75 3.21
N VAL A 311 -5.73 -16.48 3.36
CA VAL A 311 -6.66 -15.36 3.56
C VAL A 311 -7.54 -15.18 2.31
N HIS A 312 -6.92 -15.18 1.12
CA HIS A 312 -7.63 -15.07 -0.14
C HIS A 312 -8.51 -16.28 -0.40
N GLU A 313 -8.01 -17.49 -0.15
CA GLU A 313 -8.76 -18.73 -0.36
C GLU A 313 -10.02 -18.79 0.52
N ALA A 314 -9.92 -18.39 1.78
CA ALA A 314 -11.04 -18.36 2.72
C ALA A 314 -12.13 -17.38 2.27
N ALA A 315 -11.76 -16.14 1.93
CA ALA A 315 -12.72 -15.15 1.45
C ALA A 315 -13.36 -15.56 0.12
N ARG A 316 -12.54 -16.00 -0.85
CA ARG A 316 -12.97 -16.44 -2.18
C ARG A 316 -13.98 -17.59 -2.12
N ARG A 317 -13.80 -18.55 -1.21
CA ARG A 317 -14.74 -19.66 -0.99
C ARG A 317 -16.12 -19.12 -0.61
N VAL A 318 -16.18 -18.24 0.39
CA VAL A 318 -17.43 -17.63 0.89
C VAL A 318 -18.10 -16.75 -0.17
N LEU A 319 -17.32 -15.96 -0.92
CA LEU A 319 -17.84 -15.16 -2.03
C LEU A 319 -18.45 -16.05 -3.11
N THR A 320 -17.78 -17.13 -3.49
CA THR A 320 -18.30 -18.09 -4.48
C THR A 320 -19.59 -18.76 -4.00
N GLU A 321 -19.65 -19.19 -2.74
CA GLU A 321 -20.88 -19.73 -2.13
C GLU A 321 -22.04 -18.73 -2.19
N GLY A 322 -21.78 -17.46 -1.87
CA GLY A 322 -22.75 -16.39 -1.98
C GLY A 322 -23.22 -16.14 -3.42
N LEU A 323 -22.31 -16.09 -4.37
CA LEU A 323 -22.62 -15.89 -5.79
C LEU A 323 -23.45 -17.03 -6.38
N VAL A 324 -23.19 -18.29 -5.98
CA VAL A 324 -24.04 -19.43 -6.34
C VAL A 324 -25.43 -19.29 -5.73
N ALA A 325 -25.52 -18.94 -4.44
CA ALA A 325 -26.81 -18.76 -3.75
C ALA A 325 -27.65 -17.61 -4.33
N LEU A 326 -27.01 -16.55 -4.81
CA LEU A 326 -27.65 -15.44 -5.54
C LEU A 326 -28.03 -15.80 -6.98
N GLY A 327 -27.64 -16.97 -7.48
CA GLY A 327 -27.88 -17.38 -8.86
C GLY A 327 -27.04 -16.61 -9.89
N ALA A 328 -25.95 -15.96 -9.48
CA ALA A 328 -25.05 -15.20 -10.36
C ALA A 328 -24.05 -16.10 -11.11
N LEU A 329 -23.82 -17.32 -10.63
CA LEU A 329 -22.92 -18.30 -11.24
C LEU A 329 -23.69 -19.49 -11.84
N PRO A 330 -23.24 -20.03 -13.00
CA PRO A 330 -23.95 -21.11 -13.70
C PRO A 330 -23.68 -22.52 -13.15
N ARG A 331 -22.74 -22.68 -12.20
CA ARG A 331 -22.22 -23.97 -11.74
C ARG A 331 -22.13 -24.02 -10.21
N GLY A 332 -21.86 -25.20 -9.67
CA GLY A 332 -21.64 -25.39 -8.24
C GLY A 332 -20.35 -24.72 -7.75
N VAL A 333 -20.22 -24.60 -6.43
CA VAL A 333 -19.11 -23.88 -5.78
C VAL A 333 -17.74 -24.41 -6.19
N ASP A 334 -17.51 -25.73 -6.12
CA ASP A 334 -16.20 -26.31 -6.38
C ASP A 334 -15.80 -26.18 -7.86
N GLU A 335 -16.75 -26.37 -8.78
CA GLU A 335 -16.55 -26.14 -10.22
C GLU A 335 -16.21 -24.67 -10.51
N SER A 336 -16.98 -23.73 -9.95
CA SER A 336 -16.74 -22.29 -10.13
C SER A 336 -15.43 -21.82 -9.52
N LEU A 337 -14.97 -22.44 -8.43
CA LEU A 337 -13.64 -22.19 -7.86
C LEU A 337 -12.54 -22.71 -8.78
N ALA A 338 -12.62 -23.95 -9.26
CA ALA A 338 -11.60 -24.54 -10.14
C ALA A 338 -11.46 -23.78 -11.47
N MET A 339 -12.56 -23.24 -12.00
CA MET A 339 -12.58 -22.46 -13.23
C MET A 339 -12.45 -20.94 -13.04
N HIS A 340 -12.32 -20.49 -11.79
CA HIS A 340 -12.21 -19.08 -11.43
C HIS A 340 -13.38 -18.20 -11.92
N HIS A 341 -14.60 -18.75 -11.99
CA HIS A 341 -15.79 -18.02 -12.47
C HIS A 341 -16.14 -16.82 -11.58
N TYR A 342 -15.82 -16.87 -10.28
CA TYR A 342 -16.00 -15.75 -9.35
C TYR A 342 -15.30 -14.46 -9.81
N ARG A 343 -14.25 -14.55 -10.64
CA ARG A 343 -13.50 -13.37 -11.14
C ARG A 343 -14.33 -12.43 -11.99
N GLU A 344 -15.47 -12.88 -12.47
CA GLU A 344 -16.47 -12.02 -13.12
C GLU A 344 -16.98 -10.91 -12.17
N PHE A 345 -17.11 -11.22 -10.87
CA PHE A 345 -17.66 -10.31 -9.86
C PHE A 345 -16.64 -9.92 -8.78
N TYR A 346 -15.51 -10.64 -8.68
CA TYR A 346 -14.43 -10.41 -7.73
C TYR A 346 -13.05 -10.61 -8.38
N MET A 347 -12.51 -9.54 -8.94
CA MET A 347 -11.36 -9.58 -9.86
C MET A 347 -10.00 -9.21 -9.24
N HIS A 348 -9.96 -8.87 -7.95
CA HIS A 348 -8.74 -8.45 -7.24
C HIS A 348 -8.36 -9.41 -6.11
N GLY A 349 -7.19 -9.18 -5.49
CA GLY A 349 -6.75 -9.92 -4.31
C GLY A 349 -7.59 -9.62 -3.08
N THR A 350 -7.46 -10.41 -2.01
CA THR A 350 -8.18 -10.14 -0.73
C THR A 350 -7.37 -9.24 0.21
N GLY A 351 -6.18 -8.83 -0.19
CA GLY A 351 -5.40 -7.87 0.56
C GLY A 351 -4.00 -7.71 0.00
N HIS A 352 -3.21 -6.95 0.73
CA HIS A 352 -1.80 -6.67 0.51
C HIS A 352 -1.12 -6.36 1.86
N TRP A 353 0.22 -6.39 1.90
CA TRP A 353 0.97 -5.82 3.02
C TRP A 353 0.65 -4.33 3.17
N LEU A 354 0.65 -3.85 4.41
CA LEU A 354 0.35 -2.46 4.74
C LEU A 354 1.36 -1.89 5.73
N GLY A 355 1.84 -0.68 5.49
CA GLY A 355 2.77 -0.01 6.39
C GLY A 355 3.15 1.37 5.90
N MET A 356 4.42 1.57 5.55
CA MET A 356 4.87 2.91 5.13
C MET A 356 4.38 3.31 3.75
N ASP A 357 4.10 2.33 2.91
CA ASP A 357 3.36 2.49 1.66
C ASP A 357 2.04 1.72 1.82
N VAL A 358 0.96 2.18 1.17
CA VAL A 358 -0.36 1.51 1.26
C VAL A 358 -0.26 0.06 0.79
N HIS A 359 0.31 -0.15 -0.40
CA HIS A 359 0.78 -1.45 -0.86
C HIS A 359 2.25 -1.59 -0.43
N ASP A 360 2.46 -2.08 0.79
CA ASP A 360 3.77 -2.11 1.43
C ASP A 360 4.69 -3.17 0.80
N VAL A 361 5.98 -3.00 1.07
CA VAL A 361 7.02 -3.92 0.59
C VAL A 361 6.98 -5.25 1.33
N GLY A 362 7.53 -6.28 0.68
CA GLY A 362 7.66 -7.63 1.23
C GLY A 362 7.30 -8.69 0.20
N ASP A 363 8.11 -9.73 0.11
CA ASP A 363 7.85 -10.81 -0.84
C ASP A 363 6.64 -11.62 -0.38
N TYR A 364 5.59 -11.71 -1.22
CA TYR A 364 4.41 -12.53 -0.95
C TYR A 364 4.66 -14.03 -1.15
N ARG A 365 5.75 -14.39 -1.84
CA ARG A 365 6.16 -15.77 -2.09
C ARG A 365 7.65 -15.95 -1.82
N ILE A 366 7.99 -17.02 -1.09
CA ILE A 366 9.37 -17.46 -0.84
C ILE A 366 9.53 -18.85 -1.46
N ASP A 367 10.56 -19.05 -2.28
CA ASP A 367 10.78 -20.30 -3.05
C ASP A 367 9.51 -20.77 -3.80
N ARG A 368 8.85 -19.80 -4.45
CA ARG A 368 7.58 -19.97 -5.21
C ARG A 368 6.36 -20.36 -4.36
N LYS A 369 6.49 -20.50 -3.04
CA LYS A 369 5.37 -20.81 -2.15
C LYS A 369 4.85 -19.54 -1.50
N SER A 370 3.54 -19.44 -1.30
CA SER A 370 2.98 -18.33 -0.54
C SER A 370 3.64 -18.25 0.84
N ARG A 371 4.04 -17.03 1.20
CA ARG A 371 4.78 -16.73 2.41
C ARG A 371 3.97 -17.10 3.64
N VAL A 372 4.65 -17.63 4.65
CA VAL A 372 4.06 -17.89 5.96
C VAL A 372 3.92 -16.58 6.73
N LEU A 373 2.74 -16.37 7.32
CA LEU A 373 2.45 -15.23 8.18
C LEU A 373 3.19 -15.39 9.51
N GLU A 374 3.84 -14.32 9.96
CA GLU A 374 4.58 -14.26 11.22
C GLU A 374 4.10 -13.05 12.05
N PRO A 375 4.23 -13.09 13.39
CA PRO A 375 3.92 -11.95 14.24
C PRO A 375 4.65 -10.66 13.81
N GLY A 376 3.94 -9.54 13.87
CA GLY A 376 4.45 -8.23 13.46
C GLY A 376 4.24 -7.89 11.99
N MET A 377 3.68 -8.80 11.18
CA MET A 377 3.20 -8.48 9.83
C MET A 377 1.84 -7.78 9.89
N VAL A 378 1.65 -6.76 9.07
CA VAL A 378 0.38 -6.06 8.88
C VAL A 378 -0.05 -6.16 7.42
N LEU A 379 -1.32 -6.49 7.20
CA LEU A 379 -1.95 -6.66 5.90
C LEU A 379 -3.41 -6.17 5.92
N THR A 380 -3.97 -5.87 4.76
CA THR A 380 -5.39 -5.62 4.57
C THR A 380 -6.18 -6.92 4.39
N VAL A 381 -7.49 -6.89 4.69
CA VAL A 381 -8.47 -7.93 4.33
C VAL A 381 -9.70 -7.28 3.71
N GLU A 382 -9.78 -7.27 2.38
CA GLU A 382 -10.64 -6.42 1.56
C GLU A 382 -11.43 -7.17 0.46
N PRO A 383 -12.22 -8.21 0.78
CA PRO A 383 -13.08 -8.83 -0.24
C PRO A 383 -14.13 -7.84 -0.76
N GLY A 384 -14.56 -8.04 -2.00
CA GLY A 384 -15.63 -7.27 -2.61
C GLY A 384 -16.39 -8.03 -3.68
N LEU A 385 -17.59 -7.53 -4.01
CA LEU A 385 -18.40 -7.98 -5.13
C LEU A 385 -18.88 -6.78 -5.93
N TYR A 386 -18.73 -6.85 -7.25
CA TYR A 386 -19.02 -5.77 -8.16
C TYR A 386 -19.84 -6.30 -9.33
N PHE A 387 -21.05 -5.77 -9.49
CA PHE A 387 -21.98 -6.13 -10.54
C PHE A 387 -22.09 -4.96 -11.51
N ASP A 388 -21.50 -5.11 -12.69
CA ASP A 388 -21.56 -4.08 -13.75
C ASP A 388 -23.03 -3.73 -14.08
N PRO A 389 -23.42 -2.43 -14.05
CA PRO A 389 -24.79 -1.99 -14.31
C PRO A 389 -25.30 -2.36 -15.71
N GLU A 390 -24.42 -2.41 -16.72
CA GLU A 390 -24.78 -2.66 -18.12
C GLU A 390 -24.74 -4.15 -18.48
N ARG A 391 -24.21 -4.98 -17.59
CA ARG A 391 -23.94 -6.38 -17.90
C ARG A 391 -25.13 -7.29 -17.62
N GLU A 392 -25.91 -7.57 -18.66
CA GLU A 392 -27.09 -8.42 -18.54
C GLU A 392 -26.77 -9.91 -18.44
N THR A 393 -25.70 -10.33 -19.10
CA THR A 393 -25.22 -11.71 -19.13
C THR A 393 -23.70 -11.74 -19.01
N ALA A 394 -23.18 -12.83 -18.45
CA ALA A 394 -21.76 -13.11 -18.39
C ALA A 394 -21.45 -14.43 -19.09
N THR A 395 -20.34 -14.46 -19.83
CA THR A 395 -19.86 -15.65 -20.52
C THR A 395 -18.77 -16.31 -19.67
N PHE A 396 -19.05 -17.52 -19.22
CA PHE A 396 -18.15 -18.34 -18.41
C PHE A 396 -17.52 -19.42 -19.28
N HIS A 397 -16.23 -19.65 -19.10
CA HIS A 397 -15.48 -20.67 -19.84
C HIS A 397 -15.39 -21.93 -18.99
N LEU A 398 -15.70 -23.09 -19.59
CA LEU A 398 -15.63 -24.38 -18.93
C LEU A 398 -14.21 -24.94 -19.01
N ARG A 399 -13.29 -24.28 -18.32
CA ARG A 399 -11.88 -24.64 -18.26
C ARG A 399 -11.33 -24.29 -16.89
N GLU A 400 -10.65 -25.25 -16.27
CA GLU A 400 -9.92 -25.02 -15.03
C GLU A 400 -8.78 -24.00 -15.25
N TYR A 401 -8.58 -23.16 -14.25
CA TYR A 401 -7.55 -22.13 -14.28
C TYR A 401 -6.48 -22.43 -13.23
N ASN A 402 -5.22 -22.41 -13.65
CA ASN A 402 -4.08 -22.61 -12.78
C ASN A 402 -3.24 -21.32 -12.71
N GLU A 403 -3.25 -20.68 -11.54
CA GLU A 403 -2.51 -19.44 -11.31
C GLU A 403 -1.00 -19.60 -11.45
N ASP A 404 -0.44 -20.69 -10.92
CA ASP A 404 1.00 -20.95 -10.98
C ASP A 404 1.46 -21.12 -12.44
N GLU A 405 0.70 -21.84 -13.25
CA GLU A 405 0.98 -21.99 -14.68
C GLU A 405 0.92 -20.64 -15.41
N SER A 406 -0.11 -19.83 -15.14
CA SER A 406 -0.27 -18.49 -15.71
C SER A 406 0.91 -17.59 -15.37
N TRP A 407 1.38 -17.62 -14.11
CA TRP A 407 2.54 -16.85 -13.67
C TRP A 407 3.85 -17.34 -14.28
N GLU A 408 4.11 -18.66 -14.28
CA GLU A 408 5.31 -19.22 -14.91
C GLU A 408 5.39 -18.84 -16.39
N ARG A 409 4.23 -18.87 -17.08
CA ARG A 409 4.12 -18.48 -18.48
C ARG A 409 4.44 -17.00 -18.69
N ARG A 410 3.89 -16.11 -17.86
CA ARG A 410 4.17 -14.66 -17.90
C ARG A 410 5.63 -14.33 -17.66
N LEU A 411 6.28 -15.01 -16.72
CA LEU A 411 7.70 -14.82 -16.44
C LEU A 411 8.59 -15.28 -17.59
N ARG A 412 8.28 -16.42 -18.21
CA ARG A 412 9.10 -16.98 -19.31
C ARG A 412 8.90 -16.26 -20.63
N LEU A 413 7.67 -15.87 -20.96
CA LEU A 413 7.31 -15.35 -22.29
C LEU A 413 7.13 -13.83 -22.30
N GLY A 414 7.07 -13.19 -21.13
CA GLY A 414 6.59 -11.83 -20.98
C GLY A 414 5.05 -11.75 -20.96
N ALA A 415 4.52 -10.69 -20.34
CA ALA A 415 3.09 -10.54 -20.09
C ALA A 415 2.24 -10.56 -21.37
N GLY A 416 2.69 -9.90 -22.44
CA GLY A 416 1.94 -9.81 -23.69
C GLY A 416 1.78 -11.14 -24.41
N ALA A 417 2.86 -11.92 -24.53
CA ALA A 417 2.82 -13.23 -25.19
C ALA A 417 2.04 -14.26 -24.38
N ALA A 418 2.21 -14.28 -23.05
CA ALA A 418 1.45 -15.15 -22.17
C ALA A 418 -0.06 -14.87 -22.26
N ARG A 419 -0.47 -13.60 -22.26
CA ARG A 419 -1.86 -13.18 -22.41
C ARG A 419 -2.47 -13.66 -23.73
N LYS A 420 -1.73 -13.53 -24.84
CA LYS A 420 -2.21 -14.00 -26.15
C LYS A 420 -2.51 -15.49 -26.15
N ILE A 421 -1.62 -16.31 -25.59
CA ILE A 421 -1.83 -17.77 -25.47
C ILE A 421 -3.04 -18.07 -24.58
N GLU A 422 -3.15 -17.40 -23.43
CA GLU A 422 -4.30 -17.54 -22.52
C GLU A 422 -5.63 -17.21 -23.23
N GLU A 423 -5.66 -16.13 -24.02
CA GLU A 423 -6.84 -15.73 -24.81
C GLU A 423 -7.19 -16.76 -25.90
N GLU A 424 -6.20 -17.33 -26.60
CA GLU A 424 -6.41 -18.39 -27.60
C GLU A 424 -6.94 -19.69 -26.98
N GLU A 425 -6.39 -20.11 -25.84
CA GLU A 425 -6.87 -21.27 -25.09
C GLU A 425 -8.31 -21.03 -24.57
N LYS A 426 -8.56 -19.84 -24.00
CA LYS A 426 -9.88 -19.42 -23.51
C LYS A 426 -10.90 -19.37 -24.65
N ALA A 427 -10.50 -18.95 -25.85
CA ALA A 427 -11.37 -18.90 -27.02
C ALA A 427 -11.85 -20.29 -27.48
N LYS A 428 -11.02 -21.34 -27.28
CA LYS A 428 -11.31 -22.74 -27.64
C LYS A 428 -12.13 -23.49 -26.59
N ALA A 429 -12.16 -23.01 -25.35
CA ALA A 429 -12.93 -23.63 -24.29
C ALA A 429 -14.44 -23.56 -24.56
N GLU A 430 -15.18 -24.58 -24.13
CA GLU A 430 -16.65 -24.54 -24.10
C GLU A 430 -17.11 -23.36 -23.23
N LYS A 431 -18.26 -22.76 -23.57
CA LYS A 431 -18.76 -21.55 -22.94
C LYS A 431 -20.20 -21.72 -22.50
N ILE A 432 -20.53 -21.10 -21.38
CA ILE A 432 -21.91 -20.92 -20.92
C ILE A 432 -22.18 -19.44 -20.78
N THR A 433 -23.23 -18.96 -21.43
CA THR A 433 -23.78 -17.63 -21.18
C THR A 433 -24.83 -17.74 -20.09
N HIS A 434 -24.67 -16.96 -19.02
CA HIS A 434 -25.56 -16.98 -17.86
C HIS A 434 -26.07 -15.58 -17.56
N ALA A 435 -27.33 -15.46 -17.17
CA ALA A 435 -27.93 -14.17 -16.85
C ALA A 435 -27.40 -13.63 -15.51
N VAL A 436 -27.05 -12.35 -15.48
CA VAL A 436 -26.75 -11.64 -14.24
C VAL A 436 -28.09 -11.16 -13.66
N PRO A 437 -28.46 -11.53 -12.42
CA PRO A 437 -29.70 -11.10 -11.78
C PRO A 437 -29.85 -9.58 -11.83
N ARG A 438 -31.00 -9.09 -12.30
CA ARG A 438 -31.21 -7.68 -12.63
C ARG A 438 -31.09 -6.78 -11.41
N GLU A 439 -31.60 -7.25 -10.28
CA GLU A 439 -31.59 -6.58 -8.98
C GLU A 439 -30.19 -6.40 -8.38
N LEU A 440 -29.18 -7.12 -8.89
CA LEU A 440 -27.81 -6.99 -8.42
C LEU A 440 -26.99 -6.00 -9.25
N ARG A 441 -27.40 -5.69 -10.49
CA ARG A 441 -26.64 -4.83 -11.41
C ARG A 441 -26.48 -3.42 -10.84
N GLY A 442 -25.25 -2.90 -10.90
CA GLY A 442 -24.87 -1.61 -10.33
C GLY A 442 -24.51 -1.64 -8.83
N ILE A 443 -24.55 -2.81 -8.17
CA ILE A 443 -24.10 -2.96 -6.79
C ILE A 443 -22.59 -3.23 -6.77
N GLY A 444 -21.83 -2.31 -6.18
CA GLY A 444 -20.42 -2.52 -5.81
C GLY A 444 -20.26 -2.42 -4.30
N ILE A 445 -19.70 -3.46 -3.68
CA ILE A 445 -19.47 -3.53 -2.23
C ILE A 445 -18.07 -4.06 -1.96
N ARG A 446 -17.33 -3.36 -1.11
CA ARG A 446 -16.06 -3.82 -0.52
C ARG A 446 -16.07 -3.47 0.97
N ILE A 447 -15.55 -4.38 1.79
CA ILE A 447 -15.42 -4.19 3.24
C ILE A 447 -14.01 -4.59 3.63
N GLU A 448 -13.26 -3.66 4.18
CA GLU A 448 -11.81 -3.81 4.38
C GLU A 448 -11.35 -3.44 5.77
N ASP A 449 -10.46 -4.24 6.35
CA ASP A 449 -9.83 -3.92 7.62
C ASP A 449 -8.32 -4.15 7.57
N ASP A 450 -7.60 -3.36 8.37
CA ASP A 450 -6.17 -3.52 8.63
C ASP A 450 -5.97 -4.55 9.74
N VAL A 451 -5.10 -5.53 9.52
CA VAL A 451 -4.90 -6.67 10.40
C VAL A 451 -3.43 -6.83 10.75
N LEU A 452 -3.10 -6.86 12.04
CA LEU A 452 -1.78 -7.19 12.57
C LEU A 452 -1.74 -8.66 12.98
N ILE A 453 -0.80 -9.44 12.44
CA ILE A 453 -0.53 -10.80 12.91
C ILE A 453 0.14 -10.75 14.29
N THR A 454 -0.40 -11.51 15.23
CA THR A 454 0.10 -11.65 16.61
C THR A 454 0.56 -13.08 16.88
N ASP A 455 1.11 -13.34 18.07
CA ASP A 455 1.63 -14.67 18.42
C ASP A 455 0.57 -15.79 18.42
N SER A 456 -0.71 -15.45 18.62
CA SER A 456 -1.81 -16.42 18.74
C SER A 456 -2.92 -16.24 17.69
N GLY A 457 -2.81 -15.28 16.78
CA GLY A 457 -3.85 -14.94 15.83
C GLY A 457 -3.59 -13.61 15.14
N CYS A 458 -4.57 -12.72 15.17
CA CYS A 458 -4.42 -11.36 14.67
C CYS A 458 -5.24 -10.34 15.47
N ASP A 459 -4.76 -9.10 15.47
CA ASP A 459 -5.49 -7.93 15.95
C ASP A 459 -6.04 -7.16 14.74
N VAL A 460 -7.32 -6.84 14.75
CA VAL A 460 -7.92 -5.95 13.74
C VAL A 460 -7.72 -4.50 14.19
N LEU A 461 -6.81 -3.77 13.54
CA LEU A 461 -6.40 -2.42 13.95
C LEU A 461 -7.48 -1.36 13.69
N THR A 462 -8.34 -1.63 12.72
CA THR A 462 -9.50 -0.80 12.34
C THR A 462 -10.79 -1.28 12.99
N ALA A 463 -10.68 -2.13 14.02
CA ALA A 463 -11.82 -2.53 14.82
C ALA A 463 -12.54 -1.31 15.39
N GLY A 464 -13.87 -1.33 15.33
CA GLY A 464 -14.72 -0.21 15.73
C GLY A 464 -15.17 0.68 14.57
N THR A 465 -14.66 0.51 13.34
CA THR A 465 -15.32 1.07 12.16
C THR A 465 -16.58 0.23 11.85
N PRO A 466 -17.80 0.80 11.91
CA PRO A 466 -19.06 0.09 11.70
C PRO A 466 -19.04 -0.79 10.44
N LYS A 467 -19.43 -2.06 10.55
CA LYS A 467 -19.44 -2.99 9.40
C LYS A 467 -20.52 -4.06 9.42
N THR A 468 -21.23 -4.25 10.53
CA THR A 468 -22.51 -4.96 10.46
C THR A 468 -23.58 -4.02 9.92
N VAL A 469 -24.62 -4.57 9.28
CA VAL A 469 -25.74 -3.78 8.73
C VAL A 469 -26.31 -2.85 9.81
N ASP A 470 -26.56 -3.37 11.02
CA ASP A 470 -27.15 -2.61 12.13
C ASP A 470 -26.22 -1.53 12.70
N GLU A 471 -24.90 -1.73 12.67
CA GLU A 471 -23.95 -0.69 13.08
C GLU A 471 -23.87 0.41 12.03
N VAL A 472 -23.85 0.05 10.74
CA VAL A 472 -23.79 0.99 9.62
C VAL A 472 -25.04 1.85 9.57
N GLU A 473 -26.24 1.26 9.58
CA GLU A 473 -27.50 2.03 9.54
C GLU A 473 -27.61 2.98 10.76
N ARG A 474 -27.12 2.55 11.93
CA ARG A 474 -27.07 3.37 13.14
C ARG A 474 -26.11 4.55 12.97
N ALA A 475 -24.90 4.32 12.45
CA ALA A 475 -23.94 5.39 12.20
C ALA A 475 -24.47 6.40 11.17
N CYS A 476 -25.14 5.94 10.11
CA CYS A 476 -25.78 6.82 9.12
C CYS A 476 -26.94 7.65 9.69
N ALA A 477 -27.64 7.14 10.72
CA ALA A 477 -28.74 7.85 11.38
C ALA A 477 -28.25 8.93 12.36
N GLU A 478 -27.00 8.87 12.80
CA GLU A 478 -26.43 9.86 13.71
C GLU A 478 -26.15 11.21 13.01
N PRO A 479 -26.34 12.34 13.70
CA PRO A 479 -26.01 13.63 13.14
C PRO A 479 -24.50 13.79 12.94
N SER A 480 -24.10 14.33 11.80
CA SER A 480 -22.72 14.73 11.54
C SER A 480 -22.26 15.80 12.54
N ARG A 481 -20.98 15.74 12.89
CA ARG A 481 -20.30 16.75 13.72
C ARG A 481 -19.93 18.00 12.93
N LEU A 482 -19.94 17.91 11.60
CA LEU A 482 -19.62 19.00 10.70
C LEU A 482 -20.89 19.75 10.27
N PRO A 483 -20.80 21.09 10.07
CA PRO A 483 -21.91 21.84 9.54
C PRO A 483 -22.26 21.35 8.15
N ARG A 484 -23.57 21.23 7.90
CA ARG A 484 -24.10 20.93 6.57
C ARG A 484 -24.30 22.26 5.86
N LEU A 485 -23.63 22.44 4.73
CA LEU A 485 -23.95 23.54 3.79
C LEU A 485 -25.35 23.36 3.19
#